data_AF-A0A1R0GLZ6-F1
#
_entry.id   AF-A0A1R0GLZ6-F1
#
_cell.length_a   1.000
_cell.length_b   1.000
_cell.length_c   1.000
_cell.angle_alpha   90.00
_cell.angle_beta   90.00
_cell.angle_gamma   90.00
#
_symmetry.space_group_name_H-M   'P 1'
#
loop_
_entity.id
_entity.type
_entity.pdbx_description
1 polymer ?
#
loop_
_entity_poly.entity_id
_entity_poly.type
_entity_poly.pdbx_seq_one_letter_code
_entity_poly.pdbx_strand_id
1 'polypeptide(L)'
;MVPEKIQRIICTGNACDQASYNYLKAVCPDIDIVLGDYDEYYLEASSNKNDNKVFSDSARSPKISTSYPNSKVIEIEEFKIGIIHGHQLVPGNGDVDTLVSVARHMGVDVLCSGNTHRFEAYEEDNRFFVNPGSATGAYSAYEHCPIPSFVLMDLKENNITAYVYQLVDGEVKIDSFEYSKQ
;
A
#
# COMPACT_ATOMS: atom_id res chain seq x y z
N MET A 1 21.58 10.73 -4.67
CA MET A 1 21.11 9.34 -4.54
C MET A 1 21.10 8.73 -5.94
N VAL A 2 21.86 7.67 -6.19
CA VAL A 2 21.81 6.99 -7.50
C VAL A 2 20.58 6.08 -7.46
N PRO A 3 19.58 6.26 -8.33
CA PRO A 3 18.32 5.54 -8.28
C PRO A 3 18.48 4.15 -8.90
N GLU A 4 19.19 3.24 -8.23
CA GLU A 4 19.25 1.83 -8.61
C GLU A 4 19.38 0.94 -7.38
N LYS A 5 18.24 0.65 -6.74
CA LYS A 5 17.82 -0.65 -6.16
C LYS A 5 16.72 -0.39 -5.12
N ILE A 6 15.48 -0.28 -5.60
CA ILE A 6 14.32 -0.52 -4.72
C ILE A 6 14.47 -1.95 -4.23
N GLN A 7 14.74 -2.12 -2.93
CA GLN A 7 15.02 -3.44 -2.36
C GLN A 7 13.73 -4.23 -2.15
N ARG A 8 12.63 -3.52 -1.89
CA ARG A 8 11.34 -4.10 -1.51
C ARG A 8 10.20 -3.14 -1.82
N ILE A 9 9.04 -3.69 -2.21
CA ILE A 9 7.81 -2.92 -2.42
C ILE A 9 6.78 -3.32 -1.38
N ILE A 10 6.18 -2.32 -0.73
CA ILE A 10 4.98 -2.48 0.11
C ILE A 10 3.78 -1.94 -0.66
N CYS A 11 2.80 -2.80 -0.94
CA CYS A 11 1.57 -2.44 -1.62
C CYS A 11 0.39 -2.59 -0.66
N THR A 12 -0.32 -1.49 -0.40
CA THR A 12 -1.48 -1.46 0.49
C THR A 12 -2.73 -2.12 -0.11
N GLY A 13 -2.69 -2.65 -1.34
CA GLY A 13 -3.82 -3.30 -2.01
C GLY A 13 -4.51 -2.40 -3.05
N ASN A 14 -5.60 -2.90 -3.64
CA ASN A 14 -6.31 -2.32 -4.78
C ASN A 14 -5.38 -2.07 -5.99
N ALA A 15 -4.51 -3.05 -6.28
CA ALA A 15 -3.74 -3.04 -7.53
C ALA A 15 -4.65 -3.32 -8.74
N CYS A 16 -5.80 -3.96 -8.53
CA CYS A 16 -6.94 -4.10 -9.45
C CYS A 16 -6.71 -4.85 -10.77
N ASP A 17 -5.54 -4.81 -11.40
CA ASP A 17 -5.24 -5.47 -12.68
C ASP A 17 -3.87 -6.19 -12.73
N GLN A 18 -3.73 -7.16 -13.65
CA GLN A 18 -2.50 -7.92 -13.85
C GLN A 18 -1.33 -7.04 -14.27
N ALA A 19 -1.58 -6.04 -15.13
CA ALA A 19 -0.52 -5.23 -15.72
C ALA A 19 0.13 -4.39 -14.62
N SER A 20 -0.66 -3.80 -13.73
CA SER A 20 -0.21 -3.09 -12.54
C SER A 20 0.63 -3.98 -11.63
N TYR A 21 0.18 -5.20 -11.34
CA TYR A 21 0.97 -6.14 -10.54
C TYR A 21 2.29 -6.55 -11.21
N ASN A 22 2.26 -6.84 -12.51
CA ASN A 22 3.45 -7.21 -13.27
C ASN A 22 4.44 -6.04 -13.36
N TYR A 23 3.92 -4.81 -13.47
CA TYR A 23 4.73 -3.61 -13.42
C TYR A 23 5.47 -3.50 -12.09
N LEU A 24 4.78 -3.64 -10.95
CA LEU A 24 5.42 -3.62 -9.63
C LEU A 24 6.48 -4.73 -9.50
N LYS A 25 6.17 -5.95 -9.93
CA LYS A 25 7.13 -7.07 -9.95
C LYS A 25 8.35 -6.85 -10.84
N ALA A 26 8.18 -6.15 -11.95
CA ALA A 26 9.28 -5.79 -12.84
C ALA A 26 10.19 -4.72 -12.22
N VAL A 27 9.63 -3.81 -11.41
CA VAL A 27 10.38 -2.81 -10.66
C VAL A 27 11.16 -3.46 -9.51
N CYS A 28 10.50 -4.31 -8.71
CA CYS A 28 11.14 -5.07 -7.64
C CYS A 28 10.41 -6.42 -7.44
N PRO A 29 11.12 -7.56 -7.52
CA PRO A 29 10.50 -8.87 -7.35
C PRO A 29 10.08 -9.16 -5.90
N ASP A 30 10.68 -8.49 -4.91
CA ASP A 30 10.32 -8.60 -3.50
C ASP A 30 9.17 -7.65 -3.16
N ILE A 31 7.95 -8.18 -3.18
CA ILE A 31 6.71 -7.42 -2.97
C ILE A 31 5.89 -8.01 -1.83
N ASP A 32 5.57 -7.17 -0.86
CA ASP A 32 4.55 -7.42 0.14
C ASP A 32 3.26 -6.71 -0.23
N ILE A 33 2.21 -7.48 -0.46
CA ILE A 33 0.89 -6.97 -0.82
C ILE A 33 -0.15 -7.52 0.14
N VAL A 34 -1.12 -6.68 0.50
CA VAL A 34 -2.33 -7.05 1.25
C VAL A 34 -3.56 -6.90 0.38
N LEU A 35 -4.64 -7.59 0.75
CA LEU A 35 -5.90 -7.58 0.02
C LEU A 35 -6.65 -6.26 0.23
N GLY A 36 -6.94 -5.55 -0.85
CA GLY A 36 -7.89 -4.45 -0.89
C GLY A 36 -9.33 -4.92 -1.12
N ASP A 37 -10.29 -4.05 -0.85
CA ASP A 37 -11.72 -4.33 -1.00
C ASP A 37 -12.16 -4.52 -2.46
N TYR A 38 -11.41 -3.97 -3.43
CA TYR A 38 -11.65 -4.17 -4.86
C TYR A 38 -10.75 -5.24 -5.49
N ASP A 39 -9.89 -5.90 -4.71
CA ASP A 39 -9.06 -7.02 -5.18
C ASP A 39 -9.84 -8.36 -5.19
N GLU A 40 -11.11 -8.39 -4.81
CA GLU A 40 -11.93 -9.62 -4.72
C GLU A 40 -12.20 -10.29 -6.08
N TYR A 41 -12.19 -9.53 -7.19
CA TYR A 41 -12.41 -10.07 -8.54
C TYR A 41 -11.35 -11.11 -8.98
N TYR A 42 -10.31 -11.31 -8.16
CA TYR A 42 -9.26 -12.32 -8.30
C TYR A 42 -9.57 -13.66 -7.64
N LEU A 43 -10.44 -13.68 -6.62
CA LEU A 43 -10.72 -14.87 -5.81
C LEU A 43 -11.73 -15.80 -6.49
N GLU A 44 -12.75 -15.25 -7.17
CA GLU A 44 -13.80 -16.05 -7.82
C GLU A 44 -13.32 -16.79 -9.08
N ALA A 45 -12.28 -16.28 -9.74
CA ALA A 45 -11.67 -16.93 -10.91
C ALA A 45 -10.97 -18.28 -10.57
N SER A 46 -10.75 -18.57 -9.29
CA SER A 46 -10.14 -19.84 -8.82
C SER A 46 -11.18 -20.90 -8.41
N SER A 47 -12.47 -20.56 -8.30
CA SER A 47 -13.51 -21.46 -7.77
C SER A 47 -14.36 -22.17 -8.82
N ASN A 48 -14.33 -21.74 -10.09
CA ASN A 48 -15.12 -22.36 -11.16
C ASN A 48 -14.25 -23.20 -12.11
N LYS A 49 -14.09 -24.50 -11.79
CA LYS A 49 -13.42 -25.48 -12.64
C LYS A 49 -14.26 -25.99 -13.83
N ASN A 50 -15.49 -25.51 -14.06
CA ASN A 50 -16.44 -26.25 -14.91
C ASN A 50 -17.24 -25.52 -16.01
N ASP A 51 -16.99 -24.25 -16.37
CA ASP A 51 -17.74 -23.66 -17.49
C ASP A 51 -16.85 -23.22 -18.66
N ASN A 52 -16.92 -24.01 -19.74
CA ASN A 52 -16.51 -23.64 -21.08
C ASN A 52 -17.37 -22.47 -21.59
N LYS A 53 -16.99 -21.23 -21.26
CA LYS A 53 -17.49 -20.05 -21.98
C LYS A 53 -16.33 -19.22 -22.50
N VAL A 54 -16.05 -19.43 -23.78
CA VAL A 54 -15.16 -18.62 -24.60
C VAL A 54 -15.80 -17.23 -24.73
N PHE A 55 -15.26 -16.25 -24.01
CA PHE A 55 -15.31 -14.85 -24.40
C PHE A 55 -13.86 -14.38 -24.51
N SER A 56 -13.44 -14.25 -25.77
CA SER A 56 -12.21 -13.59 -26.20
C SER A 56 -12.38 -12.07 -26.06
N ASP A 57 -11.28 -11.40 -25.74
CA ASP A 57 -11.09 -9.93 -25.85
C ASP A 57 -11.61 -9.04 -24.71
N SER A 58 -11.23 -9.37 -23.47
CA SER A 58 -11.08 -8.36 -22.41
C SER A 58 -9.72 -8.56 -21.73
N ALA A 59 -9.09 -7.47 -21.30
CA ALA A 59 -7.84 -7.48 -20.55
C ALA A 59 -7.99 -8.40 -19.32
N ARG A 60 -7.57 -9.65 -19.45
CA ARG A 60 -7.72 -10.66 -18.39
C ARG A 60 -6.58 -10.51 -17.39
N SER A 61 -6.96 -10.25 -16.14
CA SER A 61 -6.15 -10.31 -14.93
C SER A 61 -5.46 -11.69 -14.76
N PRO A 62 -4.43 -11.83 -13.89
CA PRO A 62 -3.67 -13.07 -13.69
C PRO A 62 -4.57 -14.24 -13.36
N LYS A 63 -4.21 -15.42 -13.87
CA LYS A 63 -4.37 -16.67 -13.13
C LYS A 63 -3.15 -16.88 -12.24
N ILE A 64 -3.10 -16.29 -11.04
CA ILE A 64 -2.17 -16.75 -9.99
C ILE A 64 -2.92 -16.85 -8.66
N SER A 65 -3.39 -18.08 -8.43
CA SER A 65 -3.67 -18.74 -7.16
C SER A 65 -2.75 -18.28 -6.01
N THR A 66 -3.23 -17.41 -5.12
CA THR A 66 -3.06 -17.42 -3.64
C THR A 66 -3.87 -16.23 -3.09
N SER A 67 -4.72 -16.45 -2.09
CA SER A 67 -5.43 -15.36 -1.42
C SER A 67 -4.40 -14.45 -0.74
N TYR A 68 -4.35 -13.16 -1.09
CA TYR A 68 -3.52 -12.19 -0.39
C TYR A 68 -4.03 -12.02 1.05
N PRO A 69 -3.13 -11.83 2.03
CA PRO A 69 -3.57 -11.65 3.42
C PRO A 69 -4.25 -10.28 3.59
N ASN A 70 -5.24 -10.18 4.49
CA ASN A 70 -5.85 -8.90 4.85
C ASN A 70 -4.89 -7.95 5.59
N SER A 71 -3.89 -8.52 6.26
CA SER A 71 -2.86 -7.79 6.99
C SER A 71 -1.55 -8.56 6.94
N LYS A 72 -0.42 -7.86 6.92
CA LYS A 72 0.91 -8.48 6.96
C LYS A 72 1.83 -7.70 7.89
N VAL A 73 2.71 -8.39 8.59
CA VAL A 73 3.82 -7.78 9.34
C VAL A 73 5.12 -8.25 8.72
N ILE A 74 6.01 -7.31 8.46
CA ILE A 74 7.36 -7.56 7.96
C ILE A 74 8.37 -6.89 8.86
N GLU A 75 9.59 -7.39 8.87
CA GLU A 75 10.70 -6.81 9.62
C GLU A 75 11.76 -6.35 8.61
N ILE A 76 12.14 -5.08 8.68
CA ILE A 76 13.18 -4.47 7.86
C ILE A 76 14.08 -3.66 8.79
N GLU A 77 15.37 -3.97 8.83
CA GLU A 77 16.31 -3.41 9.81
C GLU A 77 15.78 -3.59 11.25
N GLU A 78 15.70 -2.52 12.04
CA GLU A 78 15.19 -2.52 13.43
C GLU A 78 13.68 -2.25 13.52
N PHE A 79 12.96 -2.22 12.38
CA PHE A 79 11.55 -1.84 12.31
C PHE A 79 10.64 -3.03 12.02
N LYS A 80 9.59 -3.15 12.83
CA LYS A 80 8.41 -3.95 12.49
C LYS A 80 7.41 -3.09 11.74
N ILE A 81 7.13 -3.44 10.50
CA ILE A 81 6.22 -2.71 9.62
C ILE A 81 4.94 -3.53 9.44
N GLY A 82 3.82 -2.98 9.89
CA GLY A 82 2.49 -3.49 9.63
C GLY A 82 1.93 -2.94 8.34
N ILE A 83 1.26 -3.79 7.56
CA ILE A 83 0.63 -3.43 6.30
C ILE A 83 -0.84 -3.85 6.40
N ILE A 84 -1.73 -2.91 6.14
CA ILE A 84 -3.17 -3.13 6.03
C ILE A 84 -3.72 -2.31 4.84
N HIS A 85 -4.87 -2.70 4.32
CA HIS A 85 -5.52 -1.86 3.30
C HIS A 85 -6.18 -0.63 3.92
N GLY A 86 -6.83 -0.78 5.07
CA GLY A 86 -7.52 0.30 5.77
C GLY A 86 -9.05 0.23 5.67
N HIS A 87 -9.61 -0.50 4.69
CA HIS A 87 -11.07 -0.74 4.60
C HIS A 87 -11.59 -1.53 5.81
N GLN A 88 -10.71 -2.22 6.53
CA GLN A 88 -11.04 -2.99 7.73
C GLN A 88 -11.29 -2.10 8.96
N LEU A 89 -10.93 -0.81 8.90
CA LEU A 89 -11.00 0.10 10.04
C LEU A 89 -12.40 0.69 10.20
N VAL A 90 -12.81 0.90 11.45
CA VAL A 90 -14.06 1.58 11.81
C VAL A 90 -13.77 2.59 12.92
N PRO A 91 -13.89 3.91 12.65
CA PRO A 91 -14.25 4.52 11.37
C PRO A 91 -13.17 4.35 10.28
N GLY A 92 -13.60 4.18 9.02
CA GLY A 92 -12.73 3.89 7.88
C GLY A 92 -12.04 5.11 7.25
N ASN A 93 -12.14 6.28 7.89
CA ASN A 93 -11.63 7.56 7.40
C ASN A 93 -10.14 7.82 7.70
N GLY A 94 -9.45 6.84 8.31
CA GLY A 94 -8.08 6.99 8.77
C GLY A 94 -7.98 7.72 10.12
N ASP A 95 -8.96 7.54 10.99
CA ASP A 95 -8.93 8.09 12.35
C ASP A 95 -7.68 7.65 13.13
N VAL A 96 -7.05 8.61 13.80
CA VAL A 96 -5.75 8.44 14.47
C VAL A 96 -5.84 7.41 15.60
N ASP A 97 -6.86 7.51 16.46
CA ASP A 97 -7.04 6.60 17.59
C ASP A 97 -7.23 5.15 17.13
N THR A 98 -7.94 4.98 16.02
CA THR A 98 -8.16 3.68 15.38
C THR A 98 -6.86 3.11 14.82
N LEU A 99 -6.08 3.92 14.09
CA LEU A 99 -4.78 3.52 13.55
C LEU A 99 -3.78 3.16 14.66
N VAL A 100 -3.69 3.97 15.71
CA VAL A 100 -2.84 3.72 16.89
C VAL A 100 -3.25 2.43 17.58
N SER A 101 -4.55 2.18 17.75
CA SER A 101 -5.06 0.95 18.36
C SER A 101 -4.67 -0.29 17.56
N VAL A 102 -4.76 -0.23 16.22
CA VAL A 102 -4.36 -1.33 15.34
C VAL A 102 -2.84 -1.53 15.33
N ALA A 103 -2.05 -0.46 15.28
CA ALA A 103 -0.60 -0.55 15.33
C ALA A 103 -0.12 -1.18 16.64
N ARG A 104 -0.73 -0.81 17.78
CA ARG A 104 -0.49 -1.45 19.09
C ARG A 104 -0.90 -2.92 19.08
N HIS A 105 -2.06 -3.24 18.52
CA HIS A 105 -2.53 -4.63 18.43
C HIS A 105 -1.59 -5.51 17.59
N MET A 106 -1.08 -4.99 16.47
CA MET A 106 -0.12 -5.68 15.61
C MET A 106 1.31 -5.67 16.18
N GLY A 107 1.60 -4.81 17.16
CA GLY A 107 2.92 -4.67 17.76
C GLY A 107 3.98 -4.11 16.80
N VAL A 108 3.60 -3.15 15.94
CA VAL A 108 4.44 -2.64 14.83
C VAL A 108 4.92 -1.22 15.07
N ASP A 109 6.18 -0.94 14.73
CA ASP A 109 6.78 0.40 14.86
C ASP A 109 6.29 1.35 13.77
N VAL A 110 5.98 0.78 12.59
CA VAL A 110 5.47 1.52 11.43
C VAL A 110 4.17 0.86 10.98
N LEU A 111 3.12 1.64 10.72
CA LEU A 111 1.88 1.15 10.11
C LEU A 111 1.66 1.80 8.74
N CYS A 112 1.70 0.99 7.70
CA CYS A 112 1.34 1.36 6.33
C CYS A 112 -0.14 1.04 6.09
N SER A 113 -0.94 2.04 5.73
CA SER A 113 -2.37 1.91 5.44
C SER A 113 -2.74 2.62 4.13
N GLY A 114 -3.87 2.27 3.52
CA GLY A 114 -4.38 2.88 2.29
C GLY A 114 -5.83 3.33 2.44
N ASN A 115 -6.71 2.94 1.50
CA ASN A 115 -8.16 3.13 1.49
C ASN A 115 -8.69 4.58 1.38
N THR A 116 -8.11 5.54 2.12
CA THR A 116 -8.59 6.93 2.13
C THR A 116 -8.21 7.70 0.87
N HIS A 117 -7.20 7.22 0.13
CA HIS A 117 -6.56 7.89 -1.02
C HIS A 117 -5.92 9.24 -0.68
N ARG A 118 -5.77 9.55 0.61
CA ARG A 118 -5.11 10.74 1.12
C ARG A 118 -3.69 10.36 1.53
N PHE A 119 -2.70 11.10 1.03
CA PHE A 119 -1.34 10.95 1.51
C PHE A 119 -1.25 11.46 2.96
N GLU A 120 -0.66 10.65 3.84
CA GLU A 120 -0.40 10.99 5.24
C GLU A 120 0.94 10.38 5.67
N ALA A 121 1.81 11.16 6.34
CA ALA A 121 3.00 10.64 7.01
C ALA A 121 3.20 11.42 8.31
N TYR A 122 3.06 10.75 9.44
CA TYR A 122 3.17 11.40 10.75
C TYR A 122 3.59 10.41 11.85
N GLU A 123 4.12 10.95 12.93
CA GLU A 123 4.41 10.20 14.16
C GLU A 123 3.27 10.42 15.16
N GLU A 124 2.81 9.34 15.77
CA GLU A 124 1.87 9.37 16.89
C GLU A 124 2.18 8.18 17.83
N ASP A 125 2.09 8.37 19.14
CA ASP A 125 2.34 7.30 20.13
C ASP A 125 3.69 6.56 19.95
N ASN A 126 4.75 7.28 19.56
CA ASN A 126 6.08 6.72 19.22
C ASN A 126 6.02 5.65 18.12
N ARG A 127 5.11 5.81 17.15
CA ARG A 127 4.97 4.97 15.97
C ARG A 127 4.83 5.84 14.75
N PHE A 128 5.30 5.33 13.61
CA PHE A 128 5.23 6.05 12.35
C PHE A 128 4.07 5.52 11.49
N PHE A 129 3.19 6.42 11.07
CA PHE A 129 2.05 6.09 10.22
C PHE A 129 2.29 6.62 8.83
N VAL A 130 2.12 5.74 7.83
CA VAL A 130 2.30 6.09 6.42
C VAL A 130 1.08 5.65 5.64
N ASN A 131 0.46 6.60 4.94
CA ASN A 131 -0.51 6.35 3.90
C ASN A 131 0.07 6.91 2.59
N PRO A 132 0.42 6.06 1.61
CA PRO A 132 1.01 6.52 0.36
C PRO A 132 -0.01 7.25 -0.53
N GLY A 133 -1.29 7.27 -0.18
CA GLY A 133 -2.37 7.78 -1.02
C GLY A 133 -2.69 6.83 -2.18
N SER A 134 -3.17 7.38 -3.28
CA SER A 134 -3.46 6.61 -4.50
C SER A 134 -2.38 6.87 -5.56
N ALA A 135 -1.66 5.84 -6.01
CA ALA A 135 -0.63 5.98 -7.04
C ALA A 135 -1.16 6.54 -8.37
N THR A 136 -2.46 6.37 -8.64
CA THR A 136 -3.12 6.82 -9.87
C THR A 136 -4.01 8.03 -9.66
N GLY A 137 -4.16 8.53 -8.42
CA GLY A 137 -5.17 9.55 -8.09
C GLY A 137 -6.61 9.06 -8.29
N ALA A 138 -6.86 7.76 -8.12
CA ALA A 138 -8.20 7.20 -8.23
C ALA A 138 -9.15 7.87 -7.23
N TYR A 139 -10.43 7.99 -7.56
CA TYR A 139 -11.45 8.55 -6.68
C TYR A 139 -11.64 7.73 -5.39
N SER A 140 -11.87 8.40 -4.26
CA SER A 140 -12.34 7.79 -3.00
C SER A 140 -13.48 8.62 -2.40
N ALA A 141 -14.34 7.98 -1.61
CA ALA A 141 -15.37 8.68 -0.86
C ALA A 141 -14.80 9.51 0.30
N TYR A 142 -13.56 9.24 0.72
CA TYR A 142 -12.89 9.95 1.82
C TYR A 142 -12.05 11.14 1.36
N GLU A 143 -11.75 11.23 0.06
CA GLU A 143 -10.89 12.28 -0.52
C GLU A 143 -11.46 12.70 -1.88
N HIS A 144 -11.90 13.96 -1.97
CA HIS A 144 -12.65 14.46 -3.14
C HIS A 144 -11.75 14.71 -4.35
N CYS A 145 -10.50 15.09 -4.14
CA CYS A 145 -9.55 15.36 -5.20
C CYS A 145 -8.22 14.64 -4.91
N PRO A 146 -8.18 13.30 -5.02
CA PRO A 146 -6.97 12.54 -4.72
C PRO A 146 -5.84 12.95 -5.68
N ILE A 147 -4.71 13.34 -5.09
CA ILE A 147 -3.50 13.66 -5.84
C ILE A 147 -2.74 12.34 -6.05
N PRO A 148 -2.32 11.99 -7.28
CA PRO A 148 -1.49 10.81 -7.50
C PRO A 148 -0.22 10.87 -6.64
N SER A 149 0.00 9.85 -5.82
CA SER A 149 1.10 9.85 -4.85
C SER A 149 1.66 8.48 -4.54
N PHE A 150 2.94 8.45 -4.14
CA PHE A 150 3.61 7.28 -3.55
C PHE A 150 4.75 7.73 -2.64
N VAL A 151 5.26 6.80 -1.83
CA VAL A 151 6.34 7.08 -0.86
C VAL A 151 7.52 6.16 -1.12
N LEU A 152 8.73 6.73 -1.15
CA LEU A 152 9.98 5.99 -1.03
C LEU A 152 10.51 6.15 0.37
N MET A 153 10.78 5.05 1.06
CA MET A 153 11.37 5.08 2.41
C MET A 153 12.81 4.59 2.35
N ASP A 154 13.71 5.37 2.96
CA ASP A 154 15.08 4.96 3.26
C ASP A 154 15.16 4.63 4.74
N LEU A 155 15.44 3.36 5.07
CA LEU A 155 15.52 2.84 6.42
C LEU A 155 16.97 2.58 6.75
N LYS A 156 17.47 3.20 7.82
CA LYS A 156 18.84 3.02 8.28
C LYS A 156 18.90 3.02 9.80
N GLU A 157 19.37 1.91 10.37
CA GLU A 157 19.44 1.72 11.82
C GLU A 157 18.06 1.96 12.46
N ASN A 158 17.93 2.99 13.29
CA ASN A 158 16.68 3.40 13.94
C ASN A 158 16.01 4.61 13.28
N ASN A 159 16.42 5.01 12.07
CA ASN A 159 15.87 6.17 11.37
C ASN A 159 15.16 5.78 10.06
N ILE A 160 14.07 6.48 9.77
CA ILE A 160 13.33 6.41 8.51
C ILE A 160 13.33 7.80 7.88
N THR A 161 13.70 7.90 6.61
CA THR A 161 13.45 9.06 5.77
C THR A 161 12.41 8.69 4.71
N ALA A 162 11.21 9.27 4.80
CA ALA A 162 10.13 9.06 3.85
C ALA A 162 10.08 10.21 2.82
N TYR A 163 10.39 9.90 1.57
CA TYR A 163 10.28 10.80 0.43
C TYR A 163 8.91 10.61 -0.24
N VAL A 164 8.15 11.68 -0.31
CA VAL A 164 6.77 11.67 -0.77
C VAL A 164 6.73 12.30 -2.14
N TYR A 165 6.25 11.55 -3.13
CA TYR A 165 6.10 12.01 -4.49
C TYR A 165 4.63 12.29 -4.75
N GLN A 166 4.31 13.50 -5.20
CA GLN A 166 2.95 13.90 -5.56
C GLN A 166 2.93 14.56 -6.93
N LEU A 167 1.92 14.25 -7.76
CA LEU A 167 1.72 14.88 -9.06
C LEU A 167 0.73 16.04 -8.94
N VAL A 168 1.22 17.27 -8.81
CA VAL A 168 0.41 18.48 -8.64
C VAL A 168 0.55 19.37 -9.87
N ASP A 169 -0.58 19.68 -10.52
CA ASP A 169 -0.62 20.53 -11.73
C ASP A 169 0.30 20.04 -12.88
N GLY A 170 0.50 18.72 -12.96
CA GLY A 170 1.37 18.10 -13.97
C GLY A 170 2.86 18.09 -13.61
N GLU A 171 3.23 18.64 -12.46
CA GLU A 171 4.59 18.66 -11.94
C GLU A 171 4.75 17.71 -10.75
N VAL A 172 5.90 17.04 -10.67
CA VAL A 172 6.23 16.18 -9.53
C VAL A 172 6.78 17.04 -8.41
N LYS A 173 6.07 17.06 -7.29
CA LYS A 173 6.52 17.64 -6.02
C LYS A 173 7.07 16.54 -5.12
N ILE A 174 8.15 16.86 -4.41
CA ILE A 174 8.84 15.94 -3.52
C ILE A 174 8.98 16.60 -2.14
N ASP A 175 8.42 15.96 -1.13
CA ASP A 175 8.59 16.32 0.28
C ASP A 175 9.32 15.19 1.03
N SER A 176 9.94 15.51 2.17
CA SER A 176 10.64 14.53 2.99
C SER A 176 10.24 14.63 4.46
N PHE A 177 10.00 13.48 5.08
CA PHE A 177 9.67 13.34 6.50
C PHE A 177 10.70 12.42 7.16
N GLU A 178 11.13 12.78 8.37
CA GLU A 178 12.08 12.00 9.15
C GLU A 178 11.41 11.45 10.40
N TYR A 179 11.70 10.19 10.73
CA TYR A 179 11.26 9.53 11.95
C TYR A 179 12.42 8.76 12.57
N SER A 180 12.56 8.86 13.89
CA SER A 180 13.58 8.15 14.67
C SER A 180 12.90 7.32 15.75
N LYS A 181 13.11 6.00 15.71
CA LYS A 181 12.63 5.10 16.75
C LYS A 181 13.41 5.36 18.05
N GLN A 182 12.66 5.64 19.12
CA GLN A 182 13.18 5.90 20.47
C GLN A 182 13.53 4.62 21.23
#